data_AF-A0A415VJ83-F1
#
_entry.id   AF-A0A415VJ83-F1
#
_cell.length_a   1.000
_cell.length_b   1.000
_cell.length_c   1.000
_cell.angle_alpha   90.00
_cell.angle_beta   90.00
_cell.angle_gamma   90.00
#
_symmetry.space_group_name_H-M   'P 1'
#
loop_
_entity.id
_entity.type
_entity.pdbx_description
1 polymer ?
#
loop_
_entity_poly.entity_id
_entity_poly.type
_entity_poly.pdbx_seq_one_letter_code
_entity_poly.pdbx_strand_id
1 'polypeptide(L)'
;MEYIKRTENNTRVDVYFDGEKYVFINAFHGCVAVARREGLVEFTNDGYKAHVKFKVEKTRCTISKRTIDGVIYKMENRYMSTVVEYEWKEVDRDDLPYAVSVKVEER
;
A
#
# COMPACT_ATOMS: atom_id res chain seq x y z
N MET A 1 8.30 -10.00 -5.62
CA MET A 1 6.90 -9.70 -5.25
C MET A 1 6.62 -10.33 -3.90
N GLU A 2 6.36 -9.54 -2.87
CA GLU A 2 6.01 -10.02 -1.52
C GLU A 2 4.50 -9.96 -1.31
N TYR A 3 3.99 -10.89 -0.51
CA TYR A 3 2.56 -10.99 -0.19
C TYR A 3 2.35 -11.06 1.31
N ILE A 4 1.43 -10.24 1.83
CA ILE A 4 1.18 -10.06 3.25
C ILE A 4 -0.32 -10.19 3.50
N LYS A 5 -0.70 -11.07 4.42
CA LYS A 5 -2.08 -11.21 4.89
C LYS A 5 -2.31 -10.34 6.10
N ARG A 6 -3.36 -9.52 6.07
CA ARG A 6 -3.87 -8.78 7.23
C ARG A 6 -5.37 -8.98 7.38
N THR A 7 -5.83 -8.74 8.60
CA THR A 7 -7.25 -8.75 8.92
C THR A 7 -7.57 -7.42 9.59
N GLU A 8 -8.59 -6.73 9.09
CA GLU A 8 -9.11 -5.49 9.63
C GLU A 8 -10.63 -5.62 9.75
N ASN A 9 -11.19 -5.37 10.93
CA ASN A 9 -12.64 -5.50 11.19
C ASN A 9 -13.23 -6.83 10.69
N ASN A 10 -12.57 -7.95 11.02
CA ASN A 10 -12.90 -9.31 10.54
C ASN A 10 -12.91 -9.51 9.03
N THR A 11 -12.38 -8.54 8.28
CA THR A 11 -12.27 -8.59 6.83
C THR A 11 -10.82 -8.82 6.42
N ARG A 12 -10.60 -9.71 5.47
CA ARG A 12 -9.26 -9.99 4.93
C ARG A 12 -8.80 -8.84 4.03
N VAL A 13 -7.60 -8.34 4.31
CA VAL A 13 -6.86 -7.37 3.49
C VAL A 13 -5.59 -8.04 2.99
N ASP A 14 -5.54 -8.24 1.68
CA ASP A 14 -4.39 -8.80 0.98
C ASP A 14 -3.48 -7.67 0.53
N VAL A 15 -2.18 -7.75 0.83
CA VAL A 15 -1.21 -6.72 0.45
C VAL A 15 -0.13 -7.32 -0.43
N TYR A 16 0.14 -6.67 -1.55
CA TYR A 16 1.16 -7.04 -2.52
C TYR A 16 2.21 -5.94 -2.63
N PHE A 17 3.48 -6.30 -2.60
CA PHE A 17 4.59 -5.38 -2.84
C PHE A 17 5.42 -5.84 -4.04
N ASP A 18 5.58 -4.98 -5.05
CA ASP A 18 6.34 -5.29 -6.26
C ASP A 18 7.77 -4.74 -6.26
N GLY A 19 8.16 -3.97 -5.24
CA GLY A 19 9.44 -3.27 -5.15
C GLY A 19 9.29 -1.74 -5.19
N GLU A 20 8.21 -1.25 -5.79
CA GLU A 20 7.93 0.18 -5.96
C GLU A 20 6.62 0.61 -5.30
N LYS A 21 5.62 -0.27 -5.24
CA LYS A 21 4.31 0.03 -4.67
C LYS A 21 3.75 -1.11 -3.83
N TYR A 22 3.04 -0.72 -2.79
CA TYR A 22 2.15 -1.58 -2.02
C TYR A 22 0.73 -1.45 -2.56
N VAL A 23 0.08 -2.58 -2.83
CA VAL A 23 -1.32 -2.66 -3.25
C VAL A 23 -2.09 -3.42 -2.18
N PHE A 24 -3.03 -2.73 -1.53
CA PHE A 24 -3.91 -3.27 -0.50
C PHE A 24 -5.25 -3.57 -1.13
N ILE A 25 -5.76 -4.79 -0.94
CA ILE A 25 -7.00 -5.28 -1.52
C ILE A 25 -7.89 -5.78 -0.39
N ASN A 26 -9.01 -5.12 -0.15
CA ASN A 26 -10.06 -5.63 0.72
C ASN A 26 -11.00 -6.50 -0.12
N ALA A 27 -10.86 -7.82 0.00
CA ALA A 27 -11.57 -8.77 -0.87
C ALA A 27 -13.10 -8.76 -0.66
N PHE A 28 -13.57 -8.36 0.52
CA PHE A 28 -15.00 -8.37 0.83
C PHE A 28 -15.72 -7.13 0.28
N HIS A 29 -15.09 -5.96 0.41
CA HIS A 29 -15.69 -4.69 -0.01
C HIS A 29 -15.28 -4.28 -1.43
N GLY A 30 -14.36 -5.03 -2.07
CA GLY A 30 -13.83 -4.68 -3.38
C GLY A 30 -13.06 -3.37 -3.40
N CYS A 31 -12.51 -2.92 -2.26
CA CYS A 31 -11.77 -1.66 -2.16
C CYS A 31 -10.27 -1.88 -2.35
N VAL A 32 -9.58 -0.90 -2.95
CA VAL A 32 -8.12 -0.92 -3.10
C VAL A 32 -7.50 0.38 -2.61
N ALA A 33 -6.36 0.24 -1.94
CA ALA A 33 -5.44 1.33 -1.70
C ALA A 33 -4.09 1.02 -2.35
N VAL A 34 -3.46 2.02 -2.95
CA VAL A 34 -2.14 1.92 -3.58
C VAL A 34 -1.22 2.93 -2.94
N ALA A 35 -0.13 2.45 -2.34
CA ALA A 35 0.95 3.30 -1.86
C ALA A 35 2.15 3.14 -2.79
N ARG A 36 2.46 4.17 -3.58
CA ARG A 36 3.59 4.18 -4.51
C ARG A 36 4.75 4.97 -3.92
N ARG A 37 5.95 4.40 -3.92
CA ARG A 37 7.16 5.11 -3.48
C ARG A 37 7.40 6.31 -4.40
N GLU A 38 7.67 7.46 -3.81
CA GLU A 38 8.11 8.65 -4.52
C GLU A 38 9.62 8.78 -4.42
N GLY A 39 10.28 8.85 -5.58
CA GLY A 39 11.73 9.02 -5.64
C GLY A 39 12.53 7.78 -5.23
N LEU A 40 13.82 8.00 -5.01
CA LEU A 40 14.76 7.00 -4.53
C LEU A 40 14.80 6.99 -3.00
N VAL A 41 15.28 5.89 -2.42
CA VAL A 41 15.53 5.81 -0.97
C VAL A 41 16.69 6.74 -0.63
N GLU A 42 16.45 7.71 0.24
CA GLU A 42 17.49 8.60 0.75
C GLU A 42 18.07 8.01 2.03
N PHE A 43 19.39 8.07 2.19
CA PHE A 43 20.07 7.60 3.40
C PHE A 43 20.58 8.80 4.18
N THR A 44 20.53 8.73 5.51
CA THR A 44 21.16 9.73 6.35
C THR A 44 22.68 9.70 6.15
N ASN A 45 23.36 10.82 6.44
CA ASN A 45 24.82 10.95 6.23
C ASN A 45 25.65 9.90 6.99
N ASP A 46 25.12 9.39 8.10
CA ASP A 46 25.68 8.34 8.94
C ASP A 46 25.32 6.92 8.45
N GLY A 47 24.45 6.78 7.45
CA GLY A 47 24.13 5.51 6.78
C GLY A 47 23.26 4.54 7.57
N TYR A 48 22.83 4.92 8.78
CA TYR A 48 22.05 4.05 9.67
C TYR A 48 20.53 4.15 9.50
N LYS A 49 20.05 5.20 8.80
CA LYS A 49 18.62 5.41 8.56
C LYS A 49 18.33 5.65 7.09
N ALA A 50 17.22 5.07 6.62
CA ALA A 50 16.61 5.42 5.35
C ALA A 50 15.46 6.40 5.56
N HIS A 51 15.22 7.20 4.53
CA HIS A 51 14.05 8.02 4.34
C HIS A 51 13.36 7.58 3.06
N VAL A 52 12.07 7.27 3.17
CA VAL A 52 11.23 6.90 2.04
C VAL A 52 9.92 7.66 2.11
N LYS A 53 9.49 8.18 0.96
CA LYS A 53 8.20 8.86 0.82
C LYS A 53 7.27 8.00 -0.01
N PHE A 54 6.01 7.89 0.40
CA PHE A 54 4.98 7.19 -0.35
C PHE A 54 3.81 8.13 -0.65
N LYS A 55 3.38 8.15 -1.91
CA LYS A 55 2.09 8.71 -2.31
C LYS A 55 1.03 7.62 -2.21
N VAL A 56 0.06 7.82 -1.32
CA VAL A 56 -0.97 6.84 -1.01
C VAL A 56 -2.30 7.29 -1.58
N GLU A 57 -2.81 6.55 -2.55
CA GLU A 57 -4.17 6.69 -3.07
C GLU A 57 -5.06 5.64 -2.42
N LYS A 58 -6.14 6.07 -1.76
CA LYS A 58 -7.14 5.16 -1.20
C LYS A 58 -8.55 5.60 -1.58
N THR A 59 -9.45 4.63 -1.74
CA THR A 59 -10.90 4.88 -1.78
C THR A 59 -11.38 5.40 -0.43
N ARG A 60 -12.55 6.04 -0.43
CA ARG A 60 -13.15 6.59 0.80
C ARG A 60 -13.46 5.51 1.82
N CYS A 61 -13.89 4.34 1.34
CA CYS A 61 -14.36 3.26 2.20
C CYS A 61 -13.31 2.16 2.43
N THR A 62 -13.21 1.79 3.70
CA THR A 62 -12.85 0.49 4.28
C THR A 62 -11.41 0.10 4.63
N ILE A 63 -10.35 0.56 3.96
CA ILE A 63 -8.98 0.26 4.41
C ILE A 63 -8.47 1.44 5.24
N SER A 64 -8.22 1.24 6.54
CA SER A 64 -7.79 2.37 7.38
C SER A 64 -6.36 2.79 7.08
N LYS A 65 -6.09 4.09 7.27
CA LYS A 65 -4.73 4.64 7.21
C LYS A 65 -3.79 3.90 8.15
N ARG A 66 -4.27 3.57 9.36
CA ARG A 66 -3.50 2.83 10.36
C ARG A 66 -3.06 1.43 9.87
N THR A 67 -3.91 0.71 9.15
CA THR A 67 -3.54 -0.58 8.56
C THR A 67 -2.45 -0.41 7.51
N ILE A 68 -2.59 0.58 6.62
CA ILE A 68 -1.61 0.88 5.58
C ILE A 68 -0.27 1.26 6.22
N ASP A 69 -0.28 2.20 7.15
CA ASP A 69 0.90 2.69 7.86
C ASP A 69 1.60 1.56 8.60
N GLY A 70 0.85 0.75 9.34
CA GLY A 70 1.39 -0.36 10.11
C GLY A 70 2.02 -1.45 9.26
N VAL A 71 1.51 -1.66 8.04
CA VAL A 71 2.12 -2.61 7.10
C VAL A 71 3.38 -2.02 6.49
N ILE A 72 3.30 -0.83 5.88
CA ILE A 72 4.44 -0.22 5.18
C ILE A 72 5.57 0.03 6.18
N TYR A 73 5.30 0.64 7.33
CA TYR A 73 6.31 0.88 8.36
C TYR A 73 7.02 -0.41 8.77
N LYS A 74 6.27 -1.49 9.03
CA LYS A 74 6.85 -2.79 9.43
C LYS A 74 7.71 -3.40 8.33
N MET A 75 7.32 -3.24 7.07
CA MET A 75 8.02 -3.82 5.93
C MET A 75 9.30 -3.05 5.61
N GLU A 76 9.21 -1.72 5.52
CA GLU A 76 10.38 -0.86 5.25
C GLU A 76 11.39 -0.91 6.42
N ASN A 77 10.92 -1.04 7.67
CA ASN A 77 11.81 -1.19 8.84
C ASN A 77 12.34 -2.60 9.06
N ARG A 78 12.05 -3.58 8.19
CA ARG A 78 12.45 -4.98 8.42
C ARG A 78 13.97 -5.16 8.47
N TYR A 79 14.69 -4.44 7.62
CA TYR A 79 16.14 -4.61 7.44
C TYR A 79 16.95 -3.43 7.95
N MET A 80 16.38 -2.22 7.98
CA MET A 80 17.04 -1.02 8.44
C MET A 80 16.03 -0.04 9.03
N SER A 81 16.44 0.75 10.02
CA SER A 81 15.59 1.81 10.56
C SER A 81 15.24 2.79 9.45
N THR A 82 13.94 2.96 9.19
CA THR A 82 13.43 3.73 8.06
C THR A 82 12.35 4.68 8.53
N VAL A 83 12.56 5.97 8.25
CA VAL A 83 11.54 7.00 8.38
C VAL A 83 10.65 6.91 7.14
N VAL A 84 9.36 6.69 7.37
CA VAL A 84 8.36 6.57 6.30
C VAL A 84 7.46 7.80 6.33
N GLU A 85 7.45 8.55 5.23
CA GLU A 85 6.57 9.70 5.03
C GLU A 85 5.44 9.36 4.06
N TYR A 86 4.26 9.93 4.30
CA TYR A 86 3.06 9.64 3.51
C TYR A 86 2.42 10.91 2.98
N GLU A 87 2.18 10.95 1.67
CA GLU A 87 1.32 11.92 1.03
C GLU A 87 -0.02 11.26 0.70
N TRP A 88 -1.07 11.64 1.44
CA TRP A 88 -2.39 11.02 1.30
C TRP A 88 -3.24 11.71 0.26
N LYS A 89 -3.75 10.91 -0.68
CA LYS A 89 -4.77 11.32 -1.64
C LYS A 89 -5.99 10.41 -1.47
N GLU A 90 -7.03 10.97 -0.87
CA GLU A 90 -8.32 10.29 -0.79
C GLU A 90 -9.10 10.56 -2.07
N VAL A 91 -9.52 9.49 -2.73
CA VAL A 91 -10.36 9.57 -3.93
C VAL A 91 -11.80 9.35 -3.50
N ASP A 92 -12.67 10.33 -3.79
CA ASP A 92 -14.11 10.26 -3.51
C ASP A 92 -14.81 9.33 -4.52
N ARG A 93 -14.49 8.04 -4.40
CA ARG A 93 -15.10 6.92 -5.12
C ARG A 93 -15.25 5.77 -4.16
N ASP A 94 -16.41 5.12 -4.24
CA ASP A 94 -16.70 3.88 -3.50
C ASP A 94 -16.07 2.65 -4.19
N ASP A 95 -15.78 2.76 -5.50
CA ASP A 95 -15.32 1.66 -6.35
C ASP A 95 -13.83 1.78 -6.74
N LEU A 96 -13.27 0.66 -7.21
CA LEU A 96 -11.89 0.56 -7.72
C LEU A 96 -11.63 1.53 -8.88
N PRO A 97 -10.65 2.46 -8.79
CA PRO A 97 -10.16 3.16 -9.99
C PRO A 97 -9.35 2.23 -10.91
N TYR A 98 -9.00 1.03 -10.45
CA TYR A 98 -8.16 0.05 -11.15
C TYR A 98 -8.94 -1.22 -11.54
N ALA A 99 -10.21 -1.08 -11.94
CA ALA A 99 -10.95 -2.17 -12.57
C ALA A 99 -10.19 -2.61 -13.84
N VAL A 100 -9.41 -3.69 -13.72
CA VAL A 100 -8.86 -4.35 -14.90
C VAL A 100 -10.05 -5.01 -15.58
N SER A 101 -10.49 -4.42 -16.71
CA SER A 101 -11.37 -5.10 -17.65
C SER A 101 -10.60 -6.32 -18.15
N VAL A 102 -10.79 -7.46 -17.49
CA VAL A 102 -10.31 -8.74 -18.02
C VAL A 102 -11.33 -9.12 -19.08
N LYS A 103 -10.99 -8.94 -20.36
CA LYS A 103 -11.72 -9.61 -21.44
C LYS A 103 -11.54 -11.11 -21.22
N VAL A 104 -12.59 -11.76 -20.72
CA VAL A 104 -12.67 -13.22 -20.72
C VAL A 104 -12.97 -13.60 -22.16
N GLU A 105 -11.95 -14.04 -22.90
CA GLU A 105 -12.18 -14.75 -24.15
C GLU A 105 -12.64 -16.17 -23.80
N GLU A 106 -13.90 -16.49 -24.13
CA GLU A 106 -14.38 -17.86 -24.13
C GLU A 106 -13.56 -18.67 -25.13
N ARG A 107 -13.07 -19.83 -24.68
CA ARG A 107 -12.19 -20.72 -25.44
C ARG A 107 -12.96 -21.92 -25.95
#